data_AF-A0A423JE24-F1
#
_entry.id   AF-A0A423JE24-F1
#
_cell.length_a   1.000
_cell.length_b   1.000
_cell.length_c   1.000
_cell.angle_alpha   90.00
_cell.angle_beta   90.00
_cell.angle_gamma   90.00
#
_symmetry.space_group_name_H-M   'P 1'
#
loop_
_entity.id
_entity.type
_entity.pdbx_description
1 polymer ?
#
loop_
_entity_poly.entity_id
_entity_poly.type
_entity_poly.pdbx_seq_one_letter_code
_entity_poly.pdbx_strand_id
1 'polypeptide(L)'
;MNITPTLRRAMQNLLTYSNGETGLIMRWNNDDRTIETVWSEGYKNIENVTQVGSGRAPIQRLENTYDESKSQPNFGGHAEEILIRTWDYYKKSLGIYPISVDIILTHSPCRDVSGVFRDAKGTVWPCGCSNKLYKLINEIETNVKVWNIAYFAYYGTAASTGKAIEGVSKLQSHPRVLTYYFHGVP
;
A
#
# COMPACT_ATOMS: atom_id res chain seq x y z
N MET A 1 2.14 -11.38 -12.79
CA MET A 1 1.18 -10.30 -13.08
C MET A 1 1.53 -9.69 -14.43
N ASN A 2 0.55 -9.47 -15.32
CA ASN A 2 0.79 -8.67 -16.52
C ASN A 2 0.63 -7.19 -16.17
N ILE A 3 1.72 -6.43 -16.19
CA ILE A 3 1.69 -4.97 -15.96
C ILE A 3 0.93 -4.32 -17.14
N THR A 4 -0.25 -3.79 -16.87
CA THR A 4 -1.03 -3.06 -17.88
C THR A 4 -0.32 -1.75 -18.28
N PRO A 5 -0.60 -1.19 -19.46
CA PRO A 5 -0.07 0.14 -19.83
C PRO A 5 -0.44 1.23 -18.82
N THR A 6 -1.65 1.16 -18.24
CA THR A 6 -2.14 2.08 -17.22
C THR A 6 -1.31 2.01 -15.95
N LEU A 7 -1.07 0.80 -15.44
CA LEU A 7 -0.24 0.58 -14.27
C LEU A 7 1.21 1.03 -14.53
N ARG A 8 1.76 0.67 -15.70
CA ARG A 8 3.12 1.07 -16.10
C ARG A 8 3.28 2.58 -16.10
N ARG A 9 2.29 3.32 -16.59
CA ARG A 9 2.31 4.79 -16.62
C ARG A 9 2.24 5.38 -15.22
N ALA A 10 1.39 4.86 -14.34
CA ALA A 10 1.35 5.30 -12.95
C ALA A 10 2.67 5.06 -12.22
N MET A 11 3.29 3.89 -12.42
CA MET A 11 4.64 3.58 -11.92
C MET A 11 5.68 4.57 -12.44
N GLN A 12 5.69 4.85 -13.75
CA GLN A 12 6.59 5.85 -14.35
C GLN A 12 6.38 7.25 -13.76
N ASN A 13 5.12 7.66 -13.59
CA ASN A 13 4.80 8.97 -13.04
C ASN A 13 5.27 9.09 -11.59
N LEU A 14 4.96 8.10 -10.75
CA LEU A 14 5.40 8.07 -9.36
C LEU A 14 6.92 8.04 -9.21
N LEU A 15 7.63 7.34 -10.10
CA LEU A 15 9.10 7.35 -10.13
C LEU A 15 9.67 8.75 -10.33
N THR A 16 9.01 9.63 -11.08
CA THR A 16 9.50 11.00 -11.27
C THR A 16 9.46 11.83 -9.97
N TYR A 17 8.61 11.43 -9.02
CA TYR A 17 8.47 12.06 -7.70
C TYR A 17 9.24 11.32 -6.60
N SER A 18 9.90 10.21 -6.95
CA SER A 18 10.52 9.28 -6.01
C SER A 18 12.03 9.38 -5.99
N ASN A 19 12.61 9.22 -4.81
CA ASN A 19 14.05 9.38 -4.60
C ASN A 19 14.81 8.04 -4.69
N GLY A 20 16.15 8.14 -4.58
CA GLY A 20 17.13 7.08 -4.28
C GLY A 20 16.59 5.74 -3.78
N GLU A 21 15.95 5.79 -2.62
CA GLU A 21 15.62 4.67 -1.74
C GLU A 21 14.10 4.61 -1.52
N THR A 22 13.39 4.25 -2.58
CA THR A 22 11.93 4.18 -2.59
C THR A 22 11.42 2.75 -2.57
N GLY A 23 10.55 2.43 -1.63
CA GLY A 23 9.77 1.20 -1.64
C GLY A 23 8.52 1.31 -2.47
N LEU A 24 8.28 0.39 -3.39
CA LEU A 24 6.99 0.27 -4.06
C LEU A 24 6.12 -0.79 -3.39
N ILE A 25 4.90 -0.39 -3.03
CA ILE A 25 3.78 -1.23 -2.67
C ILE A 25 2.70 -1.08 -3.73
N MET A 26 2.17 -2.18 -4.23
CA MET A 26 1.19 -2.18 -5.29
C MET A 26 0.14 -3.26 -5.09
N ARG A 27 -1.12 -2.87 -5.28
CA ARG A 27 -2.22 -3.78 -5.52
C ARG A 27 -2.82 -3.51 -6.88
N TRP A 28 -2.82 -4.52 -7.74
CA TRP A 28 -3.32 -4.44 -9.12
C TRP A 28 -4.36 -5.55 -9.42
N ASN A 29 -5.26 -5.79 -8.47
CA ASN A 29 -6.43 -6.63 -8.70
C ASN A 29 -7.65 -6.15 -7.89
N ASN A 30 -8.83 -6.67 -8.23
CA ASN A 30 -10.08 -6.35 -7.53
C ASN A 30 -10.30 -7.20 -6.27
N ASP A 31 -9.39 -8.14 -5.94
CA ASP A 31 -9.55 -8.99 -4.75
C ASP A 31 -8.97 -8.28 -3.52
N ASP A 32 -9.86 -7.88 -2.61
CA ASP A 32 -9.54 -7.20 -1.35
C ASP A 32 -8.80 -8.09 -0.35
N ARG A 33 -8.33 -9.29 -0.74
CA ARG A 33 -7.62 -10.22 0.14
C ARG A 33 -6.15 -10.42 -0.22
N THR A 34 -5.65 -9.78 -1.27
CA THR A 34 -4.26 -9.99 -1.73
C THR A 34 -3.54 -8.67 -2.02
N ILE A 35 -2.23 -8.63 -1.72
CA ILE A 35 -1.33 -7.64 -2.30
C ILE A 35 -0.38 -8.35 -3.26
N GLU A 36 -0.14 -7.74 -4.42
CA GLU A 36 0.69 -8.34 -5.45
C GLU A 36 2.16 -7.89 -5.40
N THR A 37 2.43 -6.68 -4.90
CA THR A 37 3.80 -6.23 -4.58
C THR A 37 3.80 -5.41 -3.31
N VAL A 38 4.77 -5.62 -2.42
CA VAL A 38 4.87 -4.85 -1.16
C VAL A 38 6.28 -4.27 -0.94
N TRP A 39 7.31 -4.78 -1.63
CA TRP A 39 8.61 -4.11 -1.74
C TRP A 39 9.34 -4.60 -2.99
N SER A 40 10.01 -3.69 -3.72
CA SER A 40 10.78 -4.01 -4.93
C SER A 40 12.01 -3.10 -5.02
N GLU A 41 13.14 -3.55 -4.45
CA GLU A 41 14.45 -2.97 -4.76
C GLU A 41 14.72 -3.10 -6.26
N GLY A 42 14.66 -1.98 -6.98
CA GLY A 42 14.76 -1.96 -8.45
C GLY A 42 13.51 -1.44 -9.15
N TYR A 43 12.52 -0.90 -8.44
CA TYR A 43 11.40 -0.15 -9.02
C TYR A 43 11.84 0.93 -10.04
N LYS A 44 13.08 1.45 -9.92
CA LYS A 44 13.70 2.34 -10.91
C LYS A 44 13.92 1.73 -12.29
N ASN A 45 14.07 0.40 -12.36
CA ASN A 45 14.13 -0.37 -13.60
C ASN A 45 12.80 -1.08 -13.78
N ILE A 46 11.78 -0.36 -14.26
CA ILE A 46 10.41 -0.89 -14.45
C ILE A 46 10.41 -2.20 -15.28
N GLU A 47 11.38 -2.39 -16.17
CA GLU A 47 11.56 -3.63 -16.93
C GLU A 47 11.88 -4.83 -16.03
N ASN A 48 12.61 -4.63 -14.92
CA ASN A 48 12.94 -5.66 -13.94
C ASN A 48 11.76 -5.98 -13.00
N VAL A 49 10.80 -5.07 -12.85
CA VAL A 49 9.56 -5.32 -12.10
C VAL A 49 8.65 -6.34 -12.81
N THR A 50 9.02 -6.81 -14.00
CA THR A 50 8.34 -7.91 -14.70
C THR A 50 9.02 -9.27 -14.52
N GLN A 51 10.28 -9.30 -14.07
CA GLN A 51 11.06 -10.53 -13.96
C GLN A 51 10.95 -11.14 -12.56
N VAL A 52 10.00 -12.06 -12.41
CA VAL A 52 10.03 -13.02 -11.29
C VAL A 52 11.23 -13.94 -11.50
N GLY A 53 12.37 -13.68 -10.85
CA GLY A 53 13.47 -14.65 -10.75
C GLY A 53 14.92 -14.17 -10.90
N SER A 54 15.21 -12.90 -11.19
CA SER A 54 16.60 -12.44 -11.42
C SER A 54 17.24 -11.74 -10.21
N GLY A 55 17.40 -12.45 -9.09
CA GLY A 55 18.45 -12.18 -8.07
C GLY A 55 18.50 -10.81 -7.37
N ARG A 56 17.57 -9.88 -7.63
CA ARG A 56 17.39 -8.61 -6.91
C ARG A 56 15.92 -8.52 -6.51
N ALA A 57 15.66 -8.18 -5.24
CA ALA A 57 14.46 -8.48 -4.43
C ALA A 57 13.20 -8.95 -5.22
N PRO A 58 12.74 -10.20 -5.02
CA PRO A 58 11.62 -10.75 -5.77
C PRO A 58 10.34 -9.95 -5.53
N ILE A 59 9.53 -9.81 -6.58
CA ILE A 59 8.11 -9.49 -6.48
C ILE A 59 7.47 -10.55 -5.58
N GLN A 60 7.38 -10.25 -4.28
CA GLN A 60 6.68 -11.12 -3.35
C GLN A 60 5.21 -10.75 -3.40
N ARG A 61 4.43 -11.65 -4.00
CA ARG A 61 3.00 -11.69 -3.75
C ARG A 61 2.84 -12.07 -2.28
N LEU A 62 2.58 -11.08 -1.44
CA LEU A 62 2.06 -11.34 -0.12
C LEU A 62 0.56 -11.53 -0.26
N GLU A 63 0.19 -12.77 -0.47
CA GLU A 63 -1.14 -13.22 -0.08
C GLU A 63 -1.23 -13.10 1.44
N ASN A 64 -2.43 -12.97 2.00
CA ASN A 64 -2.59 -13.38 3.39
C ASN A 64 -2.04 -14.81 3.48
N THR A 65 -0.83 -15.01 4.02
CA THR A 65 -0.30 -16.33 4.34
C THR A 65 -1.09 -16.84 5.53
N TYR A 66 -2.30 -17.23 5.20
CA TYR A 66 -3.28 -17.89 6.03
C TYR A 66 -2.77 -19.30 6.25
N ASP A 67 -2.29 -19.53 7.47
CA ASP A 67 -2.07 -20.86 7.99
C ASP A 67 -3.37 -21.26 8.71
N GLU A 68 -4.19 -22.07 8.05
CA GLU A 68 -5.45 -22.63 8.59
C GLU A 68 -5.28 -23.26 9.97
N SER A 69 -4.06 -23.67 10.32
CA SER A 69 -3.75 -24.33 11.60
C SER A 69 -3.62 -23.37 12.79
N LYS A 70 -3.57 -22.04 12.56
CA LYS A 70 -3.42 -21.04 13.63
C LYS A 70 -4.70 -20.25 13.79
N SER A 71 -5.49 -20.64 14.80
CA SER A 71 -6.69 -19.96 15.27
C SER A 71 -6.45 -18.48 15.60
N GLN A 72 -6.53 -17.60 14.61
CA GLN A 72 -6.62 -16.15 14.74
C GLN A 72 -7.81 -15.66 13.90
N PRO A 73 -8.59 -14.69 14.40
CA PRO A 73 -9.94 -14.43 13.93
C PRO A 73 -9.96 -13.88 12.49
N ASN A 74 -11.02 -14.20 11.73
CA ASN A 74 -11.32 -13.67 10.40
C ASN A 74 -11.02 -12.16 10.30
N PHE A 75 -9.93 -11.77 9.64
CA PHE A 75 -9.58 -10.37 9.40
C PHE A 75 -9.91 -10.00 7.95
N GLY A 76 -10.92 -9.14 7.75
CA GLY A 76 -11.18 -8.48 6.48
C GLY A 76 -9.94 -7.72 6.00
N GLY A 77 -9.59 -7.87 4.72
CA GLY A 77 -8.18 -7.91 4.30
C GLY A 77 -7.70 -6.80 3.36
N HIS A 78 -8.24 -5.58 3.44
CA HIS A 78 -7.84 -4.49 2.54
C HIS A 78 -6.30 -4.38 2.42
N ALA A 79 -5.83 -3.98 1.23
CA ALA A 79 -4.40 -3.92 0.91
C ALA A 79 -3.58 -3.14 1.95
N GLU A 80 -4.12 -2.05 2.45
CA GLU A 80 -3.47 -1.20 3.44
C GLU A 80 -3.31 -1.92 4.79
N GLU A 81 -4.24 -2.82 5.14
CA GLU A 81 -4.10 -3.63 6.36
C GLU A 81 -3.01 -4.68 6.21
N ILE A 82 -2.96 -5.38 5.08
CA ILE A 82 -1.90 -6.36 4.80
C ILE A 82 -0.55 -5.66 4.83
N LEU A 83 -0.42 -4.46 4.23
CA LEU A 83 0.77 -3.64 4.30
C LEU A 83 1.18 -3.36 5.75
N ILE A 84 0.26 -2.82 6.55
CA ILE A 84 0.54 -2.43 7.93
C ILE A 84 0.99 -3.63 8.77
N ARG A 85 0.35 -4.78 8.60
CA ARG A 85 0.66 -6.00 9.37
C ARG A 85 2.01 -6.59 8.98
N THR A 86 2.41 -6.44 7.72
CA THR A 86 3.66 -6.98 7.19
C THR A 86 4.83 -5.99 7.35
N TRP A 87 4.54 -4.73 7.68
CA TRP A 87 5.53 -3.65 7.78
C TRP A 87 6.74 -3.99 8.68
N ASP A 88 6.49 -4.57 9.85
CA ASP A 88 7.56 -4.96 10.77
C ASP A 88 8.44 -6.08 10.24
N TYR A 89 7.86 -7.02 9.48
CA TYR A 89 8.60 -8.09 8.84
C TYR A 89 9.61 -7.53 7.83
N TYR A 90 9.24 -6.50 7.06
CA TYR A 90 10.17 -5.83 6.14
C TYR A 90 11.37 -5.21 6.86
N LYS A 91 11.11 -4.44 7.92
CA LYS A 91 12.19 -3.78 8.65
C LYS A 91 13.12 -4.77 9.34
N LYS A 92 12.55 -5.78 10.00
CA LYS A 92 13.31 -6.69 10.88
C LYS A 92 13.91 -7.87 10.13
N SER A 93 13.12 -8.53 9.30
CA SER A 93 13.54 -9.77 8.64
C SER A 93 14.31 -9.49 7.35
N LEU A 94 14.01 -8.39 6.66
CA LEU A 94 14.62 -8.05 5.38
C LEU A 94 15.57 -6.84 5.46
N GLY A 95 15.66 -6.16 6.61
CA GLY A 95 16.59 -5.04 6.80
C GLY A 95 16.23 -3.80 5.98
N ILE A 96 14.97 -3.66 5.58
CA ILE A 96 14.50 -2.60 4.68
C ILE A 96 14.08 -1.35 5.47
N TYR A 97 14.69 -0.21 5.17
CA TYR A 97 14.41 1.09 5.82
C TYR A 97 14.30 2.22 4.78
N PRO A 98 13.15 2.39 4.12
CA PRO A 98 12.99 3.40 3.07
C PRO A 98 13.12 4.83 3.58
N ILE A 99 13.68 5.71 2.74
CA ILE A 99 13.55 7.17 2.88
C ILE A 99 12.22 7.65 2.27
N SER A 100 11.73 6.98 1.23
CA SER A 100 10.45 7.26 0.59
C SER A 100 9.64 5.99 0.31
N VAL A 101 8.32 6.11 0.29
CA VAL A 101 7.41 4.98 0.06
C VAL A 101 6.36 5.37 -0.98
N ASP A 102 6.23 4.54 -2.00
CA ASP A 102 5.21 4.62 -3.02
C ASP A 102 4.16 3.53 -2.80
N ILE A 103 2.89 3.91 -2.85
CA ILE A 103 1.75 3.00 -2.77
C ILE A 103 0.90 3.20 -4.02
N ILE A 104 0.64 2.14 -4.77
CA ILE A 104 -0.27 2.13 -5.92
C ILE A 104 -1.44 1.20 -5.62
N LEU A 105 -2.66 1.73 -5.64
CA LEU A 105 -3.87 0.98 -5.31
C LEU A 105 -4.88 1.06 -6.45
N THR A 106 -5.62 0.00 -6.72
CA THR A 106 -6.77 0.07 -7.66
C THR A 106 -7.81 1.09 -7.16
N HIS A 107 -8.10 1.09 -5.86
CA HIS A 107 -9.04 2.00 -5.22
C HIS A 107 -8.37 2.81 -4.10
N SER A 108 -8.85 4.02 -3.84
CA SER A 108 -8.39 4.85 -2.74
C SER A 108 -8.58 4.13 -1.38
N PRO A 109 -7.81 4.46 -0.34
CA PRO A 109 -8.06 3.89 0.97
C PRO A 109 -9.45 4.23 1.51
N CYS A 110 -10.16 3.23 2.05
CA CYS A 110 -11.47 3.45 2.66
C CYS A 110 -11.37 4.29 3.94
N ARG A 111 -12.41 5.07 4.23
CA ARG A 111 -12.46 5.96 5.41
C ARG A 111 -12.92 5.28 6.69
N ASP A 112 -13.86 4.33 6.58
CA ASP A 112 -14.60 3.80 7.74
C ASP A 112 -15.10 2.35 7.56
N VAL A 113 -14.71 1.66 6.48
CA VAL A 113 -15.18 0.28 6.22
C VAL A 113 -14.29 -0.76 6.91
N SER A 114 -12.98 -0.61 6.83
CA SER A 114 -12.05 -1.58 7.43
C SER A 114 -12.02 -1.42 8.96
N GLY A 115 -12.37 -2.48 9.69
CA GLY A 115 -12.59 -2.44 11.14
C GLY A 115 -11.36 -2.08 11.98
N VAL A 116 -11.58 -1.77 13.26
CA VAL A 116 -10.49 -1.59 14.22
C VAL A 116 -9.76 -2.93 14.44
N PHE A 117 -8.44 -2.91 14.58
CA PHE A 117 -7.69 -4.09 15.01
C PHE A 117 -6.57 -3.74 15.99
N ARG A 118 -6.08 -4.76 16.70
CA ARG A 118 -4.89 -4.66 17.55
C ARG A 118 -3.82 -5.59 16.99
N ASP A 119 -2.59 -5.10 16.85
CA ASP A 119 -1.47 -5.93 16.40
C ASP A 119 -0.83 -6.71 17.56
N ALA A 120 0.14 -7.58 17.24
CA ALA A 120 0.85 -8.39 18.22
C ALA A 120 1.67 -7.57 19.25
N LYS A 121 1.96 -6.29 18.96
CA LYS A 121 2.63 -5.37 19.87
C LYS A 121 1.64 -4.62 20.77
N GLY A 122 0.35 -4.84 20.59
CA GLY A 122 -0.70 -4.15 21.32
C GLY A 122 -1.09 -2.80 20.72
N THR A 123 -0.57 -2.40 19.56
CA THR A 123 -0.96 -1.14 18.90
C THR A 123 -2.42 -1.23 18.46
N VAL A 124 -3.22 -0.22 18.82
CA VAL A 124 -4.61 -0.11 18.36
C VAL A 124 -4.65 0.66 17.03
N TRP A 125 -5.15 0.02 16.00
CA TRP A 125 -5.30 0.56 14.66
C TRP A 125 -6.74 1.04 14.44
N PRO A 126 -6.96 2.31 14.06
CA PRO A 126 -8.29 2.90 13.95
C PRO A 126 -9.11 2.29 12.81
N CYS A 127 -10.43 2.50 12.85
CA CYS A 127 -11.31 2.14 11.74
C CYS A 127 -10.94 2.92 10.46
N GLY A 128 -10.98 2.28 9.29
CA GLY A 128 -10.67 2.83 7.96
C GLY A 128 -9.21 2.79 7.55
N CYS A 129 -8.92 2.33 6.33
CA CYS A 129 -7.58 2.26 5.76
C CYS A 129 -6.87 3.63 5.76
N SER A 130 -7.57 4.72 5.42
CA SER A 130 -6.94 6.05 5.43
C SER A 130 -6.51 6.47 6.83
N ASN A 131 -7.28 6.12 7.87
CA ASN A 131 -6.91 6.40 9.26
C ASN A 131 -5.72 5.55 9.71
N LYS A 132 -5.69 4.28 9.30
CA LYS A 132 -4.60 3.37 9.61
C LYS A 132 -3.30 3.82 8.94
N LEU A 133 -3.35 4.15 7.65
CA LEU A 133 -2.20 4.74 6.95
C LEU A 133 -1.76 6.05 7.59
N TYR A 134 -2.69 6.94 7.95
CA TYR A 134 -2.33 8.17 8.65
C TYR A 134 -1.60 7.89 9.96
N LYS A 135 -2.06 6.91 10.76
CA LYS A 135 -1.38 6.48 11.99
C LYS A 135 0.01 5.91 11.71
N LEU A 136 0.13 5.01 10.72
CA LEU A 136 1.42 4.45 10.30
C LEU A 136 2.40 5.57 9.97
N ILE A 137 1.99 6.51 9.12
CA ILE A 137 2.83 7.60 8.63
C ILE A 137 3.19 8.54 9.77
N ASN A 138 2.20 9.03 10.53
CA ASN A 138 2.37 10.09 11.52
C ASN A 138 3.07 9.61 12.79
N GLU A 139 2.72 8.42 13.31
CA GLU A 139 3.11 7.99 14.65
C GLU A 139 4.20 6.92 14.65
N ILE A 140 4.29 6.10 13.59
CA ILE A 140 5.13 4.89 13.59
C ILE A 140 6.34 5.08 12.68
N GLU A 141 6.14 5.55 11.45
CA GLU A 141 7.17 5.69 10.42
C GLU A 141 7.61 7.14 10.26
N THR A 142 8.13 7.71 11.34
CA THR A 142 8.60 9.10 11.40
C THR A 142 9.89 9.32 10.59
N ASN A 143 10.65 8.26 10.31
CA ASN A 143 11.89 8.33 9.54
C ASN A 143 11.66 8.42 8.02
N VAL A 144 10.55 7.88 7.51
CA VAL A 144 10.18 7.99 6.09
C VAL A 144 9.81 9.44 5.78
N LYS A 145 10.48 10.06 4.80
CA LYS A 145 10.33 11.50 4.51
C LYS A 145 9.17 11.80 3.57
N VAL A 146 8.86 10.89 2.64
CA VAL A 146 7.82 11.09 1.64
C VAL A 146 7.03 9.82 1.45
N TRP A 147 5.71 9.97 1.38
CA TRP A 147 4.75 8.93 1.05
C TRP A 147 3.94 9.37 -0.16
N ASN A 148 4.09 8.65 -1.27
CA ASN A 148 3.29 8.87 -2.46
C ASN A 148 2.19 7.80 -2.53
N ILE A 149 0.93 8.22 -2.64
CA ILE A 149 -0.21 7.30 -2.70
C ILE A 149 -0.99 7.55 -3.98
N ALA A 150 -0.86 6.64 -4.94
CA ALA A 150 -1.59 6.64 -6.19
C ALA A 150 -2.81 5.71 -6.15
N TYR A 151 -3.90 6.14 -6.76
CA TYR A 151 -5.10 5.31 -6.93
C TYR A 151 -5.85 5.62 -8.24
N PHE A 152 -6.65 4.66 -8.72
CA PHE A 152 -7.34 4.73 -10.02
C PHE A 152 -8.85 4.92 -9.92
N ALA A 153 -9.42 4.60 -8.76
CA ALA A 153 -10.82 4.84 -8.44
C ALA A 153 -10.97 5.23 -6.97
N TYR A 154 -12.06 5.91 -6.62
CA TYR A 154 -12.43 6.05 -5.22
C TYR A 154 -13.06 4.75 -4.72
N TYR A 155 -12.79 4.39 -3.48
CA TYR A 155 -13.38 3.20 -2.87
C TYR A 155 -14.90 3.34 -2.69
N GLY A 156 -15.60 2.24 -2.99
CA GLY A 156 -17.03 2.08 -2.78
C GLY A 156 -17.90 2.45 -4.00
N THR A 157 -19.20 2.52 -3.77
CA THR A 157 -20.19 2.96 -4.77
C THR A 157 -20.24 4.49 -4.86
N ALA A 158 -20.96 5.03 -5.86
CA ALA A 158 -21.21 6.46 -6.00
C ALA A 158 -21.74 7.13 -4.71
N ALA A 159 -22.55 6.42 -3.92
CA ALA A 159 -23.10 6.92 -2.66
C ALA A 159 -22.06 7.00 -1.52
N SER A 160 -20.98 6.23 -1.60
CA SER A 160 -19.90 6.19 -0.60
C SER A 160 -18.63 6.95 -1.02
N THR A 161 -18.56 7.44 -2.25
CA THR A 161 -17.42 8.22 -2.77
C THR A 161 -17.07 9.42 -1.87
N GLY A 162 -18.07 10.09 -1.28
CA GLY A 162 -17.83 11.21 -0.36
C GLY A 162 -16.96 10.81 0.83
N LYS A 163 -17.21 9.64 1.43
CA LYS A 163 -16.39 9.12 2.53
C LYS A 163 -14.98 8.78 2.06
N ALA A 164 -14.82 8.18 0.88
CA ALA A 164 -13.51 7.90 0.31
C ALA A 164 -12.70 9.19 0.08
N ILE A 165 -13.34 10.25 -0.43
CA ILE A 165 -12.74 11.58 -0.59
C ILE A 165 -12.28 12.11 0.78
N GLU A 166 -13.12 12.09 1.81
CA GLU A 166 -12.73 12.51 3.16
C GLU A 166 -11.51 11.73 3.69
N GLY A 167 -11.46 10.43 3.41
CA GLY A 167 -10.32 9.57 3.75
C GLY A 167 -9.03 10.03 3.08
N VAL A 168 -9.08 10.30 1.78
CA VAL A 168 -7.95 10.84 1.01
C VAL A 168 -7.57 12.24 1.50
N SER A 169 -8.53 13.13 1.75
CA SER A 169 -8.26 14.49 2.24
C SER A 169 -7.55 14.48 3.59
N LYS A 170 -7.90 13.53 4.48
CA LYS A 170 -7.15 13.34 5.74
C LYS A 170 -5.70 12.93 5.48
N LEU A 171 -5.44 12.05 4.51
CA LEU A 171 -4.06 11.69 4.16
C LEU A 171 -3.30 12.88 3.60
N GLN A 172 -3.91 13.63 2.69
CA GLN A 172 -3.34 14.85 2.09
C GLN A 172 -3.04 15.95 3.12
N SER A 173 -3.74 15.97 4.26
CA SER A 173 -3.48 16.96 5.31
C SER A 173 -2.15 16.72 6.04
N HIS A 174 -1.47 15.60 5.80
CA HIS A 174 -0.18 15.30 6.40
C HIS A 174 0.96 15.77 5.47
N PRO A 175 1.94 16.57 5.95
CA PRO A 175 2.92 17.25 5.09
C PRO A 175 3.88 16.32 4.34
N ARG A 176 4.01 15.07 4.79
CA ARG A 176 4.82 14.03 4.12
C ARG A 176 4.05 13.20 3.10
N VAL A 177 2.77 13.48 2.85
CA VAL A 177 1.91 12.66 2.00
C VAL A 177 1.52 13.42 0.74
N LEU A 178 1.78 12.80 -0.40
CA LEU A 178 1.32 13.23 -1.70
C LEU A 178 0.37 12.16 -2.25
N THR A 179 -0.74 12.59 -2.83
CA THR A 179 -1.72 11.65 -3.39
C THR A 179 -1.95 11.94 -4.87
N TYR A 180 -2.07 10.88 -5.66
CA TYR A 180 -2.22 10.97 -7.12
C TYR A 180 -3.45 10.18 -7.55
N TYR A 181 -4.38 10.86 -8.23
CA TYR A 181 -5.53 10.20 -8.82
C TYR A 181 -5.28 10.01 -10.32
N PHE A 182 -5.11 8.77 -10.75
CA PHE A 182 -4.92 8.43 -12.15
C PHE A 182 -6.24 7.99 -12.76
N HIS A 183 -6.88 8.87 -13.52
CA HIS A 183 -8.06 8.53 -14.30
C HIS A 183 -7.73 7.44 -15.33
N GLY A 184 -8.38 6.28 -15.21
CA GLY A 184 -8.25 5.16 -16.12
C GLY A 184 -8.56 3.87 -15.38
N VAL A 185 -9.57 3.14 -15.83
CA VAL A 185 -9.97 1.87 -15.21
C VAL A 185 -8.84 0.84 -15.42
N PRO A 186 -8.50 0.01 -14.42
CA PRO A 186 -7.78 -1.24 -14.66
C PRO A 186 -8.55 -2.20 -15.57
#